data_AF-A0A9D8PFS4-F1
#
_entry.id   AF-A0A9D8PFS4-F1
#
_cell.length_a   1.000
_cell.length_b   1.000
_cell.length_c   1.000
_cell.angle_alpha   90.00
_cell.angle_beta   90.00
_cell.angle_gamma   90.00
#
_symmetry.space_group_name_H-M   'P 1'
#
loop_
_entity.id
_entity.type
_entity.pdbx_description
1 polymer ?
#
loop_
_entity_poly.entity_id
_entity_poly.type
_entity_poly.pdbx_seq_one_letter_code
_entity_poly.pdbx_strand_id
1 'polypeptide(L)'
;MTLTLTNDERSQLLGGPLAAAMAVMAVDLGLFSSAREALALGKELATASTRYADNPLIASLFDPEALKQGLSQRQFFTAEDVKDGTVLDRALENVDQALSLARAKADAPSVEQFVQLIVDGCVAVAEAAGKGLFGSGDKVSSEEKAALDRIRQHLGLQA
;
A
#
# COMPACT_ATOMS: atom_id res chain seq x y z
N MET A 1 2.18 20.06 -12.20
CA MET A 1 3.58 19.83 -12.62
C MET A 1 4.03 18.55 -11.95
N THR A 2 4.68 17.61 -12.63
CA THR A 2 5.18 16.36 -12.03
C THR A 2 6.60 16.55 -11.53
N LEU A 3 6.97 15.91 -10.42
CA LEU A 3 8.37 15.79 -9.98
C LEU A 3 9.16 14.91 -10.97
N THR A 4 10.41 15.28 -11.22
CA THR A 4 11.36 14.40 -11.91
C THR A 4 11.93 13.39 -10.91
N LEU A 5 11.67 12.11 -11.13
CA LEU A 5 12.15 10.99 -10.32
C LEU A 5 13.02 10.07 -11.18
N THR A 6 14.09 9.53 -10.60
CA THR A 6 14.79 8.40 -11.21
C THR A 6 13.94 7.12 -11.11
N ASN A 7 14.30 6.07 -11.84
CA ASN A 7 13.62 4.78 -11.73
C ASN A 7 13.74 4.18 -10.32
N ASP A 8 14.91 4.34 -9.68
CA ASP A 8 15.16 3.84 -8.32
C ASP A 8 14.33 4.62 -7.29
N GLU A 9 14.30 5.95 -7.40
CA GLU A 9 13.49 6.80 -6.53
C GLU A 9 12.00 6.49 -6.66
N ARG A 10 11.52 6.31 -7.90
CA ARG A 10 10.13 5.92 -8.16
C ARG A 10 9.81 4.55 -7.58
N SER A 11 10.72 3.58 -7.73
CA SER A 11 10.55 2.24 -7.19
C SER A 11 10.51 2.24 -5.66
N GLN A 12 11.38 3.03 -5.01
CA GLN A 12 11.38 3.19 -3.56
C GLN A 12 10.10 3.86 -3.06
N LEU A 13 9.62 4.92 -3.74
CA LEU A 13 8.36 5.58 -3.39
C LEU A 13 7.15 4.66 -3.57
N LEU A 14 7.10 3.85 -4.63
CA LEU A 14 6.05 2.84 -4.81
C LEU A 14 6.16 1.67 -3.82
N GLY A 15 7.37 1.37 -3.35
CA GLY A 15 7.64 0.29 -2.41
C GLY A 15 6.87 0.42 -1.10
N GLY A 16 6.74 1.63 -0.55
CA GLY A 16 5.98 1.89 0.68
C GLY A 16 4.49 1.49 0.59
N PRO A 17 3.70 2.12 -0.30
CA PRO A 17 2.29 1.77 -0.50
C PRO A 17 2.06 0.29 -0.85
N LEU A 18 2.91 -0.29 -1.72
CA LEU A 18 2.78 -1.69 -2.13
C LEU A 18 3.07 -2.65 -0.97
N ALA A 19 4.16 -2.45 -0.23
CA ALA A 19 4.53 -3.30 0.88
C ALA A 19 3.48 -3.25 2.01
N ALA A 20 2.97 -2.05 2.32
CA ALA A 20 1.92 -1.88 3.33
C ALA A 20 0.63 -2.64 2.95
N ALA A 21 0.15 -2.47 1.71
CA ALA A 21 -1.03 -3.20 1.23
C ALA A 21 -0.81 -4.72 1.20
N MET A 22 0.37 -5.17 0.74
CA MET A 22 0.71 -6.60 0.76
C MET A 22 0.78 -7.19 2.16
N ALA A 23 1.26 -6.44 3.16
CA ALA A 23 1.27 -6.90 4.54
C ALA A 23 -0.15 -7.08 5.09
N VAL A 24 -1.09 -6.19 4.77
CA VAL A 24 -2.50 -6.35 5.13
C VAL A 24 -3.11 -7.58 4.45
N MET A 25 -2.82 -7.82 3.18
CA MET A 25 -3.25 -9.04 2.48
C MET A 25 -2.66 -10.30 3.13
N ALA A 26 -1.42 -10.24 3.58
CA ALA A 26 -0.70 -11.39 4.11
C ALA A 26 -1.17 -11.83 5.50
N VAL A 27 -1.78 -10.97 6.32
CA VAL A 27 -2.19 -11.38 7.67
C VAL A 27 -3.40 -12.32 7.69
N ASP A 28 -4.25 -12.32 6.66
CA ASP A 28 -5.26 -13.37 6.48
C ASP A 28 -4.68 -14.52 5.64
N LEU A 29 -4.01 -15.44 6.32
CA LEU A 29 -3.44 -16.66 5.72
C LEU A 29 -4.46 -17.53 4.97
N GLY A 30 -5.76 -17.38 5.25
CA GLY A 30 -6.84 -18.09 4.57
C GLY A 30 -7.25 -17.45 3.24
N LEU A 31 -6.77 -16.24 2.94
CA LEU A 31 -7.09 -15.47 1.73
C LEU A 31 -5.90 -15.26 0.79
N PHE A 32 -4.71 -15.80 1.12
CA PHE A 32 -3.54 -15.71 0.25
C PHE A 32 -3.92 -16.07 -1.21
N SER A 33 -3.80 -15.08 -2.09
CA SER A 33 -3.77 -15.17 -3.55
C SER A 33 -5.07 -15.02 -4.33
N SER A 34 -6.06 -14.25 -3.86
CA SER A 34 -7.10 -13.88 -4.82
C SER A 34 -6.51 -12.89 -5.84
N ALA A 35 -6.57 -13.22 -7.14
CA ALA A 35 -6.34 -12.25 -8.22
C ALA A 35 -7.18 -10.96 -8.01
N ARG A 36 -8.26 -11.06 -7.23
CA ARG A 36 -9.13 -9.96 -6.83
C ARG A 36 -8.43 -8.93 -5.94
N GLU A 37 -7.63 -9.30 -4.96
CA GLU A 37 -6.87 -8.32 -4.15
C GLU A 37 -5.83 -7.59 -5.00
N ALA A 38 -5.09 -8.32 -5.85
CA ALA A 38 -4.13 -7.71 -6.78
C ALA A 38 -4.81 -6.76 -7.78
N LEU A 39 -5.99 -7.14 -8.29
CA LEU A 39 -6.82 -6.27 -9.13
C LEU A 39 -7.37 -5.06 -8.37
N ALA A 40 -7.73 -5.22 -7.09
CA ALA A 40 -8.20 -4.12 -6.25
C ALA A 40 -7.09 -3.11 -5.98
N LEU A 41 -5.88 -3.57 -5.64
CA LEU A 41 -4.71 -2.72 -5.48
C LEU A 41 -4.36 -2.01 -6.80
N GLY A 42 -4.32 -2.75 -7.91
CA GLY A 42 -4.06 -2.18 -9.23
C GLY A 42 -5.10 -1.13 -9.64
N LYS A 43 -6.39 -1.39 -9.35
CA LYS A 43 -7.48 -0.43 -9.60
C LYS A 43 -7.34 0.78 -8.69
N GLU A 44 -7.05 0.60 -7.40
CA GLU A 44 -6.89 1.69 -6.46
C GLU A 44 -5.75 2.61 -6.90
N LEU A 45 -4.58 2.05 -7.23
CA LEU A 45 -3.44 2.79 -7.78
C LEU A 45 -3.81 3.52 -9.09
N ALA A 46 -4.53 2.86 -10.00
CA ALA A 46 -5.00 3.51 -11.24
C ALA A 46 -5.94 4.69 -10.93
N THR A 47 -6.87 4.55 -9.98
CA THR A 47 -7.77 5.64 -9.60
C THR A 47 -7.09 6.72 -8.77
N ALA A 48 -6.06 6.38 -8.00
CA ALA A 48 -5.26 7.31 -7.21
C ALA A 48 -4.56 8.32 -8.13
N SER A 49 -4.12 7.91 -9.32
CA SER A 49 -3.58 8.83 -10.33
C SER A 49 -4.54 9.95 -10.71
N THR A 50 -5.85 9.68 -10.66
CA THR A 50 -6.90 10.67 -10.93
C THR A 50 -7.30 11.43 -9.66
N ARG A 51 -7.43 10.74 -8.53
CA ARG A 51 -7.81 11.34 -7.22
C ARG A 51 -6.78 12.36 -6.73
N TYR A 52 -5.50 12.09 -7.00
CA TYR A 52 -4.36 12.89 -6.59
C TYR A 52 -3.67 13.56 -7.78
N ALA A 53 -4.41 13.89 -8.85
CA ALA A 53 -3.85 14.46 -10.07
C ALA A 53 -3.11 15.80 -9.84
N ASP A 54 -3.52 16.56 -8.83
CA ASP A 54 -2.89 17.83 -8.45
C ASP A 54 -1.68 17.66 -7.52
N ASN A 55 -1.40 16.43 -7.05
CA ASN A 55 -0.25 16.13 -6.22
C ASN A 55 0.97 15.79 -7.09
N PRO A 56 2.02 16.64 -7.10
CA PRO A 56 3.18 16.47 -7.97
C PRO A 56 3.99 15.21 -7.65
N LEU A 57 4.00 14.76 -6.38
CA LEU A 57 4.69 13.55 -5.95
C LEU A 57 3.96 12.30 -6.45
N ILE A 58 2.67 12.20 -6.16
CA ILE A 58 1.84 11.04 -6.51
C ILE A 58 1.68 10.92 -8.03
N ALA A 59 1.45 12.03 -8.74
CA ALA A 59 1.36 12.04 -10.20
C ALA A 59 2.63 11.50 -10.87
N SER A 60 3.81 11.68 -10.27
CA SER A 60 5.10 11.17 -10.77
C SER A 60 5.34 9.68 -10.53
N LEU A 61 4.53 9.02 -9.70
CA LEU A 61 4.63 7.58 -9.44
C LEU A 61 3.98 6.76 -10.56
N PHE A 62 2.92 7.30 -11.16
CA PHE A 62 2.09 6.61 -12.13
C PHE A 62 2.62 6.73 -13.56
N ASP A 63 3.84 6.23 -13.75
CA ASP A 63 4.32 5.83 -15.07
C ASP A 63 3.79 4.41 -15.36
N PRO A 64 2.95 4.21 -16.39
CA PRO A 64 2.39 2.90 -16.74
C PRO A 64 3.42 1.79 -16.90
N GLU A 65 4.66 2.12 -17.30
CA GLU A 65 5.72 1.14 -17.50
C GLU A 65 6.40 0.76 -16.18
N ALA A 66 6.47 1.69 -15.21
CA ALA A 66 7.00 1.42 -13.87
C ALA A 66 6.04 0.58 -13.01
N LEU A 67 4.72 0.79 -13.15
CA LEU A 67 3.71 -0.01 -12.46
C LEU A 67 3.78 -1.50 -12.82
N LYS A 68 4.08 -1.83 -14.08
CA LYS A 68 4.28 -3.22 -14.53
C LYS A 68 5.50 -3.87 -13.87
N GLN A 69 6.59 -3.11 -13.69
CA GLN A 69 7.83 -3.63 -13.08
C GLN A 69 7.70 -3.81 -11.56
N GLY A 70 7.06 -2.88 -10.86
CA GLY A 70 6.84 -2.98 -9.41
C GLY A 70 6.00 -4.19 -8.99
N LEU A 71 5.00 -4.57 -9.79
CA LEU A 71 4.16 -5.77 -9.54
C LEU A 71 4.89 -7.10 -9.81
N SER A 72 6.06 -7.06 -10.44
CA SER A 72 6.82 -8.26 -10.82
C SER A 72 7.66 -8.82 -9.66
N GLN A 73 7.90 -8.04 -8.60
CA GLN A 73 8.61 -8.49 -7.41
C GLN A 73 7.61 -9.03 -6.37
N ARG A 74 7.09 -10.24 -6.61
CA ARG A 74 6.39 -10.98 -5.55
C ARG A 74 7.41 -11.40 -4.49
N GLN A 75 7.42 -10.73 -3.34
CA GLN A 75 8.06 -11.30 -2.16
C GLN A 75 7.25 -12.51 -1.70
N PHE A 76 7.90 -13.66 -1.65
CA PHE A 76 7.34 -14.87 -1.06
C PHE A 76 7.61 -14.82 0.44
N PHE A 77 6.54 -14.75 1.22
CA PHE A 77 6.59 -14.86 2.68
C PHE A 77 6.06 -16.23 3.11
N THR A 78 6.63 -16.80 4.16
CA THR A 78 6.12 -18.02 4.77
C THR A 78 4.99 -17.68 5.74
N ALA A 79 4.16 -18.67 6.09
CA ALA A 79 3.15 -18.51 7.13
C ALA A 79 3.75 -18.16 8.50
N GLU A 80 5.00 -18.57 8.74
CA GLU A 80 5.71 -18.24 9.98
C GLU A 80 6.09 -16.75 10.01
N ASP A 81 6.61 -16.21 8.88
CA ASP A 81 6.94 -14.77 8.75
C ASP A 81 5.72 -13.86 8.96
N VAL A 82 4.52 -14.36 8.64
CA VAL A 82 3.27 -13.63 8.88
C VAL A 82 2.93 -13.66 10.38
N LYS A 83 3.01 -14.85 11.00
CA LYS A 83 2.62 -15.05 12.41
C LYS A 83 3.55 -14.34 13.38
N ASP A 84 4.85 -14.31 13.10
CA ASP A 84 5.83 -13.65 13.95
C ASP A 84 5.88 -12.12 13.74
N GLY A 85 5.12 -11.60 12.77
CA GLY A 85 5.03 -10.17 12.47
C GLY A 85 6.10 -9.65 11.51
N THR A 86 7.03 -10.50 11.04
CA THR A 86 8.14 -10.12 10.16
C THR A 86 7.66 -9.45 8.87
N VAL A 87 6.55 -9.92 8.29
CA VAL A 87 5.98 -9.31 7.07
C VAL A 87 5.56 -7.86 7.33
N LEU A 88 4.89 -7.61 8.45
CA LEU A 88 4.41 -6.29 8.80
C LEU A 88 5.57 -5.37 9.16
N ASP A 89 6.56 -5.86 9.92
CA ASP A 89 7.75 -5.08 10.27
C ASP A 89 8.53 -4.64 9.03
N ARG A 90 8.77 -5.55 8.07
CA ARG A 90 9.42 -5.20 6.79
C ARG A 90 8.60 -4.22 5.96
N ALA A 91 7.27 -4.29 6.01
CA ALA A 91 6.42 -3.32 5.32
C ALA A 91 6.55 -1.93 5.94
N LEU A 92 6.61 -1.83 7.26
CA LEU A 92 6.83 -0.56 7.96
C LEU A 92 8.21 0.05 7.64
N GLU A 93 9.25 -0.77 7.53
CA GLU A 93 10.58 -0.31 7.07
C GLU A 93 10.54 0.27 5.65
N ASN A 94 9.82 -0.36 4.73
CA ASN A 94 9.63 0.17 3.37
C ASN A 94 8.83 1.47 3.37
N VAL A 95 7.82 1.57 4.23
CA VAL A 95 7.05 2.81 4.45
C VAL A 95 7.97 3.92 4.95
N ASP A 96 8.86 3.67 5.90
CA ASP A 96 9.81 4.65 6.41
C ASP A 96 10.78 5.15 5.33
N GLN A 97 11.31 4.23 4.52
CA GLN A 97 12.19 4.56 3.40
C GLN A 97 11.47 5.40 2.34
N ALA A 98 10.22 5.07 2.01
CA ALA A 98 9.41 5.83 1.08
C ALA A 98 9.07 7.22 1.62
N LEU A 99 8.69 7.33 2.89
CA LEU A 99 8.36 8.61 3.53
C LEU A 99 9.57 9.52 3.68
N SER A 100 10.74 8.96 4.00
CA SER A 100 12.00 9.71 4.05
C SER A 100 12.29 10.36 2.69
N LEU A 101 12.17 9.57 1.61
CA LEU A 101 12.36 10.08 0.24
C LEU A 101 11.27 11.09 -0.17
N ALA A 102 10.01 10.83 0.15
CA ALA A 102 8.89 11.74 -0.14
C ALA A 102 9.12 13.11 0.50
N ARG A 103 9.51 13.15 1.79
CA ARG A 103 9.83 14.38 2.54
C ARG A 103 11.03 15.13 1.98
N ALA A 104 11.97 14.44 1.36
CA ALA A 104 13.12 15.06 0.70
C ALA A 104 12.78 15.65 -0.67
N LYS A 105 11.70 15.20 -1.31
CA LYS A 105 11.36 15.53 -2.71
C LYS A 105 10.16 16.44 -2.87
N ALA A 106 9.27 16.47 -1.89
CA ALA A 106 7.98 17.15 -1.99
C ALA A 106 7.69 18.02 -0.76
N ASP A 107 6.71 18.90 -0.89
CA ASP A 107 6.22 19.70 0.23
C ASP A 107 5.36 18.88 1.21
N ALA A 108 5.13 19.43 2.40
CA ALA A 108 4.38 18.74 3.44
C ALA A 108 2.95 18.32 3.00
N PRO A 109 2.15 19.17 2.32
CA PRO A 109 0.83 18.76 1.82
C PRO A 109 0.89 17.58 0.84
N SER A 110 1.89 17.56 -0.05
CA SER A 110 2.06 16.45 -0.98
C SER A 110 2.42 15.15 -0.26
N VAL A 111 3.23 15.24 0.80
CA VAL A 111 3.61 14.10 1.64
C VAL A 111 2.42 13.59 2.46
N GLU A 112 1.58 14.47 3.01
CA GLU A 112 0.36 14.09 3.74
C GLU A 112 -0.61 13.29 2.85
N GLN A 113 -0.80 13.73 1.61
CA GLN A 113 -1.59 12.98 0.64
C GLN A 113 -0.92 11.65 0.23
N PHE A 114 0.41 11.59 0.20
CA PHE A 114 1.14 10.34 -0.04
C PHE A 114 0.99 9.35 1.13
N VAL A 115 0.95 9.85 2.37
CA VAL A 115 0.57 9.06 3.54
C VAL A 115 -0.86 8.52 3.39
N GLN A 116 -1.79 9.35 2.92
CA GLN A 116 -3.16 8.91 2.67
C GLN A 116 -3.24 7.84 1.57
N LEU A 117 -2.43 7.94 0.50
CA LEU A 117 -2.33 6.91 -0.54
C LEU A 117 -1.93 5.54 0.02
N ILE A 118 -1.00 5.50 0.99
CA ILE A 118 -0.59 4.25 1.66
C ILE A 118 -1.80 3.62 2.37
N VAL A 119 -2.55 4.43 3.12
CA VAL A 119 -3.74 3.97 3.86
C VAL A 119 -4.84 3.53 2.89
N ASP A 120 -5.12 4.30 1.85
CA ASP A 120 -6.13 3.98 0.84
C ASP A 120 -5.83 2.63 0.17
N GLY A 121 -4.56 2.36 -0.17
CA GLY A 121 -4.12 1.07 -0.70
C GLY A 121 -4.38 -0.10 0.25
N CYS A 122 -4.10 0.09 1.54
CA CYS A 122 -4.36 -0.91 2.58
C CYS A 122 -5.86 -1.18 2.78
N VAL A 123 -6.69 -0.13 2.76
CA VAL A 123 -8.15 -0.25 2.87
C VAL A 123 -8.72 -0.96 1.65
N ALA A 124 -8.27 -0.60 0.44
CA ALA A 124 -8.78 -1.19 -0.79
C ALA A 124 -8.56 -2.71 -0.87
N VAL A 125 -7.40 -3.20 -0.40
CA VAL A 125 -7.13 -4.64 -0.39
C VAL A 125 -7.91 -5.37 0.69
N ALA A 126 -8.01 -4.81 1.90
CA ALA A 126 -8.80 -5.39 2.98
C ALA A 126 -10.29 -5.50 2.59
N GLU A 127 -10.87 -4.44 2.01
CA GLU A 127 -12.27 -4.46 1.56
C GLU A 127 -12.52 -5.43 0.38
N ALA A 128 -11.50 -5.66 -0.45
CA ALA A 128 -11.60 -6.57 -1.58
C ALA A 128 -11.56 -8.05 -1.16
N ALA A 129 -10.83 -8.36 -0.08
CA ALA A 129 -10.66 -9.68 0.50
C ALA A 129 -11.92 -10.17 1.24
N GLY A 130 -12.79 -9.25 1.69
CA GLY A 130 -14.01 -9.52 2.43
C GLY A 130 -14.88 -10.67 1.91
N LYS A 131 -15.21 -11.60 2.82
CA LYS A 131 -15.94 -12.87 2.59
C LYS A 131 -17.45 -12.74 2.39
N GLY A 132 -17.94 -11.59 1.94
CA GLY A 132 -19.37 -11.37 1.73
C GLY A 132 -19.94 -12.14 0.53
N LEU A 133 -20.07 -13.46 0.61
CA LEU A 133 -21.02 -14.22 -0.19
C LEU A 133 -22.42 -13.72 0.20
N PHE A 134 -23.05 -12.94 -0.68
CA PHE A 134 -24.36 -12.32 -0.47
C PHE A 134 -24.43 -11.18 0.59
N GLY A 135 -23.33 -10.48 0.86
CA GLY A 135 -23.38 -9.22 1.63
C GLY A 135 -23.68 -9.36 3.13
N SER A 136 -23.60 -10.57 3.70
CA SER A 136 -23.66 -10.80 5.15
C SER A 136 -22.29 -11.17 5.70
N GLY A 137 -21.67 -10.27 6.47
CA GLY A 137 -20.37 -10.44 7.14
C GLY A 137 -19.56 -9.14 7.19
N ASP A 138 -18.64 -9.02 8.15
CA ASP A 138 -17.69 -7.91 8.19
C ASP A 138 -16.76 -7.98 6.97
N LYS A 139 -16.64 -6.88 6.24
CA LYS A 139 -15.85 -6.80 4.99
C LYS A 139 -14.34 -6.96 5.20
N VAL A 140 -13.88 -6.84 6.44
CA VAL A 140 -12.47 -6.82 6.83
C VAL A 140 -12.32 -7.70 8.07
N SER A 141 -11.34 -8.60 8.08
CA SER A 141 -11.08 -9.50 9.21
C SER A 141 -10.51 -8.75 10.43
N SER A 142 -10.54 -9.38 11.60
CA SER A 142 -9.90 -8.82 12.81
C SER A 142 -8.40 -8.60 12.63
N GLU A 143 -7.75 -9.51 11.92
CA GLU A 143 -6.32 -9.52 11.63
C GLU A 143 -5.95 -8.39 10.66
N GLU A 144 -6.71 -8.25 9.56
CA GLU A 144 -6.55 -7.14 8.60
C GLU A 144 -6.77 -5.78 9.28
N LYS A 145 -7.78 -5.69 10.15
CA LYS A 145 -8.05 -4.47 10.93
C LYS A 145 -6.88 -4.15 11.87
N ALA A 146 -6.34 -5.14 12.58
CA ALA A 146 -5.19 -4.95 13.46
C ALA A 146 -3.94 -4.51 12.68
N ALA A 147 -3.69 -5.08 11.49
CA ALA A 147 -2.60 -4.66 10.62
C ALA A 147 -2.78 -3.21 10.12
N LEU A 148 -3.98 -2.85 9.68
CA LEU A 148 -4.32 -1.50 9.24
C LEU A 148 -4.16 -0.48 10.36
N ASP A 149 -4.61 -0.81 11.58
CA ASP A 149 -4.47 0.04 12.75
C ASP A 149 -2.99 0.24 13.10
N ARG A 150 -2.16 -0.81 13.05
CA ARG A 150 -0.71 -0.69 13.26
C ARG A 150 -0.05 0.21 12.21
N ILE A 151 -0.43 0.08 10.93
CA ILE A 151 0.08 0.94 9.84
C ILE A 151 -0.31 2.40 10.10
N ARG A 152 -1.57 2.68 10.45
CA ARG A 152 -2.02 4.03 10.79
C ARG A 152 -1.26 4.63 11.96
N GLN A 153 -1.06 3.84 13.02
CA GLN A 153 -0.27 4.27 14.18
C GLN A 153 1.17 4.60 13.78
N HIS A 154 1.80 3.76 12.95
CA HIS A 154 3.16 3.99 12.44
C HIS A 154 3.25 5.27 11.59
N LEU A 155 2.22 5.56 10.81
CA LEU A 155 2.09 6.78 10.01
C LEU A 155 1.75 8.03 10.85
N GLY A 156 1.53 7.90 12.16
CA GLY A 156 1.12 9.00 13.04
C GLY A 156 -0.35 9.41 12.88
N LEU A 157 -1.17 8.59 12.25
CA LEU A 157 -2.59 8.80 12.05
C LEU A 157 -3.38 8.16 13.21
N GLN A 158 -3.35 8.79 14.38
CA GLN A 158 -4.24 8.42 15.48
C GLN A 158 -5.40 9.42 15.57
N ALA A 159 -6.60 8.88 15.81
CA ALA A 159 -7.76 9.65 16.24
C ALA A 159 -7.62 10.04 17.72
#